data_AF-A0A3D2KLN7-F1
#
_entry.id   AF-A0A3D2KLN7-F1
#
_cell.length_a   1.000
_cell.length_b   1.000
_cell.length_c   1.000
_cell.angle_alpha   90.00
_cell.angle_beta   90.00
_cell.angle_gamma   90.00
#
_symmetry.space_group_name_H-M   'P 1'
#
loop_
_entity.id
_entity.type
_entity.pdbx_description
1 polymer ?
#
loop_
_entity_poly.entity_id
_entity_poly.type
_entity_poly.pdbx_seq_one_letter_code
_entity_poly.pdbx_strand_id
1 'polypeptide(L)'
;MNPGELESRLKDWVARGFLTPRQAEDIRRFEVARVRPSPAPVAGEVLGYIGGALSLAALFAIITQFWRELGTGGQIALAALVAAACLAGGWALSAGAAPQAKRLGCFLMFLGTAAFGFLSGLVTARLAVDPDVPPLVGSLGALLVGVALWRRHRTSLQLVGVAVPLAVLVVAFANLCLSSSQAVFVGFSYLVLGCLWSAAGELGRLAPRTAAWAVGCLMMLAAPQILAVDAWRSGGGYLVLGCVMSVALMAVALWRGRGAPLGFGAAGIVIFVPQALHSLFEDVIGVPIALLLAGVLLVAMSAVVVRVRSRLHMGGRGP
;
A
#
# COMPACT_ATOMS: atom_id res chain seq x y z
N MET A 1 39.93 7.95 -10.94
CA MET A 1 41.01 8.96 -10.89
C MET A 1 41.44 9.08 -9.45
N ASN A 2 42.73 8.91 -9.14
CA ASN A 2 43.16 8.98 -7.76
C ASN A 2 43.00 10.43 -7.24
N PRO A 3 42.65 10.66 -5.96
CA PRO A 3 42.43 12.02 -5.44
C PRO A 3 43.61 12.96 -5.67
N GLY A 4 44.84 12.43 -5.56
CA GLY A 4 46.07 13.19 -5.83
C GLY A 4 46.29 13.56 -7.31
N GLU A 5 45.84 12.72 -8.26
CA GLU A 5 45.92 13.04 -9.69
C GLU A 5 44.92 14.11 -10.11
N LEU A 6 43.72 14.09 -9.51
CA LEU A 6 42.69 15.11 -9.75
C LEU A 6 43.17 16.48 -9.26
N GLU A 7 43.78 16.52 -8.08
CA GLU A 7 44.33 17.74 -7.50
C GLU A 7 45.46 18.34 -8.35
N SER A 8 46.36 17.48 -8.85
CA SER A 8 47.46 17.88 -9.73
C SER A 8 46.95 18.45 -11.06
N ARG A 9 45.96 17.80 -11.69
CA ARG A 9 45.38 18.26 -12.95
C ARG A 9 44.55 19.54 -12.81
N LEU A 10 43.79 19.69 -11.73
CA LEU A 10 43.06 20.93 -11.46
C LEU A 10 44.01 22.13 -11.29
N LYS A 11 45.14 21.93 -10.60
CA LYS A 11 46.18 22.98 -10.47
C LYS A 11 46.81 23.34 -11.81
N ASP A 12 47.14 22.35 -12.64
CA ASP A 12 47.75 22.59 -13.96
C ASP A 12 46.76 23.28 -14.92
N TRP A 13 45.47 22.93 -14.89
CA TRP A 13 44.44 23.58 -15.70
C TRP A 13 44.12 25.02 -15.28
N VAL A 14 44.22 25.33 -13.99
CA VAL A 14 44.13 26.72 -13.49
C VAL A 14 45.38 27.51 -13.89
N ALA A 15 46.57 26.93 -13.75
CA ALA A 15 47.83 27.58 -14.13
C ALA A 15 47.91 27.92 -15.63
N ARG A 16 47.31 27.07 -16.48
CA ARG A 16 47.24 27.28 -17.94
C ARG A 16 46.04 28.14 -18.39
N GLY A 17 45.22 28.62 -17.46
CA GLY A 17 44.07 29.48 -17.77
C GLY A 17 42.88 28.78 -18.43
N PHE A 18 42.87 27.44 -18.48
CA PHE A 18 41.72 26.67 -18.99
C PHE A 18 40.53 26.69 -18.03
N LEU A 19 40.78 26.88 -16.73
CA LEU A 19 39.77 26.96 -15.68
C LEU A 19 40.04 28.15 -14.76
N THR A 20 38.97 28.79 -14.30
CA THR A 20 39.07 29.73 -13.18
C THR A 20 39.23 28.97 -11.85
N PRO A 21 39.83 29.59 -10.81
CA PRO A 21 39.93 28.98 -9.49
C PRO A 21 38.57 28.56 -8.92
N ARG A 22 37.52 29.30 -9.26
CA ARG A 22 36.14 29.04 -8.83
C ARG A 22 35.56 27.78 -9.48
N GLN A 23 35.80 27.60 -10.78
CA GLN A 23 35.38 26.39 -11.50
C GLN A 23 36.15 25.14 -11.03
N ALA A 24 37.42 25.28 -10.69
CA ALA A 24 38.21 24.17 -10.15
C ALA A 24 37.64 23.69 -8.80
N GLU A 25 37.22 24.62 -7.94
CA GLU A 25 36.57 24.30 -6.66
C GLU A 25 35.18 23.67 -6.86
N ASP A 26 34.41 24.13 -7.85
CA ASP A 26 33.11 23.53 -8.20
C ASP A 26 33.27 22.09 -8.72
N ILE A 27 34.28 21.83 -9.57
CA ILE A 27 34.62 20.49 -10.06
C ILE A 27 35.10 19.59 -8.93
N ARG A 28 35.89 20.13 -7.98
CA ARG A 28 36.35 19.40 -6.81
C ARG A 28 35.18 18.96 -5.95
N ARG A 29 34.24 19.85 -5.66
CA ARG A 29 33.01 19.54 -4.90
C ARG A 29 32.15 18.51 -5.65
N PHE A 30 32.04 18.65 -6.96
CA PHE A 30 31.31 17.71 -7.81
C PHE A 30 31.93 16.31 -7.77
N GLU A 31 33.25 16.19 -7.94
CA GLU A 31 33.93 14.89 -7.93
C GLU A 31 33.96 14.25 -6.53
N VAL A 32 34.13 15.04 -5.46
CA VAL A 32 33.99 14.56 -4.08
C VAL A 32 32.57 14.03 -3.82
N ALA A 33 31.53 14.71 -4.33
CA ALA A 33 30.16 14.23 -4.26
C ALA A 33 29.89 13.01 -5.18
N ARG A 34 30.71 12.80 -6.20
CA ARG A 34 30.61 11.70 -7.18
C ARG A 34 31.33 10.43 -6.74
N VAL A 35 32.30 10.52 -5.83
CA VAL A 35 32.88 9.34 -5.16
C VAL A 35 31.72 8.60 -4.48
N ARG A 36 31.33 7.47 -5.08
CA ARG A 36 30.20 6.67 -4.64
C ARG A 36 30.38 6.33 -3.15
N PRO A 37 29.31 6.34 -2.34
CA PRO A 37 29.39 5.77 -1.01
C PRO A 37 29.92 4.33 -1.13
N SER A 38 30.92 4.00 -0.30
CA SER A 38 31.53 2.67 -0.25
C SER A 38 30.44 1.61 -0.25
N PRO A 39 30.56 0.52 -1.03
CA PRO A 39 29.61 -0.58 -0.95
C PRO A 39 29.52 -1.02 0.52
N ALA A 40 28.30 -1.11 1.04
CA ALA A 40 28.06 -1.74 2.33
C ALA A 40 28.74 -3.12 2.33
N PRO A 41 29.30 -3.58 3.45
CA PRO A 41 29.99 -4.87 3.48
C PRO A 41 29.00 -5.97 3.07
N VAL A 42 29.21 -6.54 1.89
CA VAL A 42 28.36 -7.55 1.23
C VAL A 42 28.04 -8.72 2.16
N ALA A 43 28.97 -9.06 3.06
CA ALA A 43 28.78 -10.07 4.09
C ALA A 43 27.58 -9.79 5.01
N GLY A 44 27.36 -8.53 5.41
CA GLY A 44 26.24 -8.15 6.27
C GLY A 44 24.89 -8.25 5.55
N GLU A 45 24.86 -7.97 4.25
CA GLU A 45 23.66 -8.08 3.42
C GLU A 45 23.29 -9.55 3.17
N VAL A 46 24.27 -10.40 2.85
CA VAL A 46 24.08 -11.84 2.69
C VAL A 46 23.63 -12.50 4.00
N LEU A 47 24.28 -12.16 5.13
CA LEU A 47 23.86 -12.65 6.45
C LEU A 47 22.45 -12.18 6.81
N GLY A 48 22.08 -10.94 6.47
CA GLY A 48 20.74 -10.41 6.65
C GLY A 48 19.69 -11.18 5.86
N TYR A 49 19.97 -11.52 4.60
CA TYR A 49 19.06 -12.31 3.76
C TYR A 49 18.91 -13.75 4.26
N ILE A 50 20.02 -14.41 4.58
CA ILE A 50 19.99 -15.78 5.11
C ILE A 50 19.26 -15.81 6.45
N GLY A 51 19.60 -14.91 7.37
CA GLY A 51 18.94 -14.81 8.67
C GLY A 51 17.45 -14.52 8.54
N GLY A 52 17.06 -13.60 7.63
CA GLY A 52 15.66 -13.30 7.36
C GLY A 52 14.89 -14.49 6.78
N ALA A 53 15.46 -15.17 5.78
CA ALA A 53 14.85 -16.35 5.17
C ALA A 53 14.68 -17.50 6.18
N LEU A 54 15.72 -17.79 6.97
CA LEU A 54 15.66 -18.81 8.02
C LEU A 54 14.65 -18.43 9.11
N SER A 55 14.59 -17.17 9.54
CA SER A 55 13.61 -16.72 10.54
C SER A 55 12.17 -16.87 10.03
N LEU A 56 11.92 -16.52 8.76
CA LEU A 56 10.61 -16.69 8.13
C LEU A 56 10.22 -18.16 7.99
N ALA A 57 11.16 -19.01 7.56
CA ALA A 57 10.93 -20.45 7.45
C ALA A 57 10.63 -21.08 8.81
N ALA A 58 11.39 -20.72 9.84
CA ALA A 58 11.17 -21.18 11.21
C ALA A 58 9.83 -20.71 11.75
N LEU A 59 9.49 -19.42 11.60
CA LEU A 59 8.20 -18.89 12.04
C LEU A 59 7.03 -19.58 11.33
N PHE A 60 7.14 -19.80 10.02
CA PHE A 60 6.13 -20.53 9.25
C PHE A 60 5.96 -21.97 9.72
N ALA A 61 7.06 -22.70 9.93
CA ALA A 61 7.02 -24.06 10.46
C ALA A 61 6.38 -24.11 11.86
N ILE A 62 6.75 -23.18 12.76
CA ILE A 62 6.18 -23.10 14.10
C ILE A 62 4.67 -22.83 14.05
N ILE A 63 4.22 -21.88 13.24
CA ILE A 63 2.79 -21.54 13.11
C ILE A 63 1.97 -22.68 12.50
N THR A 64 2.53 -23.40 11.52
CA THR A 64 1.76 -24.42 10.79
C THR A 64 1.79 -25.79 11.45
N GLN A 65 2.92 -26.17 12.07
CA GLN A 65 3.13 -27.51 12.62
C GLN A 65 3.00 -27.54 14.14
N PHE A 66 3.54 -26.53 14.83
CA PHE A 66 3.72 -26.56 16.29
C PHE A 66 2.80 -25.59 17.05
N TRP A 67 1.92 -24.86 16.37
CA TRP A 67 1.11 -23.82 17.00
C TRP A 67 0.26 -24.35 18.15
N ARG A 68 -0.39 -25.50 17.96
CA ARG A 68 -1.24 -26.11 19.01
C ARG A 68 -0.41 -26.68 20.16
N GLU A 69 0.83 -27.10 19.90
CA GLU A 69 1.73 -27.73 20.87
C GLU A 69 2.41 -26.73 21.80
N LEU A 70 2.59 -25.48 21.38
CA LEU A 70 3.14 -24.38 22.20
C LEU A 70 2.36 -24.08 23.49
N GLY A 71 1.11 -24.55 23.57
CA GLY A 71 0.17 -24.14 24.61
C GLY A 71 -0.11 -22.63 24.59
N THR A 72 -0.92 -22.15 25.53
CA THR A 72 -1.33 -20.74 25.58
C THR A 72 -0.15 -19.80 25.81
N GLY A 73 0.73 -20.15 26.76
CA GLY A 73 1.90 -19.34 27.12
C GLY A 73 2.89 -19.21 25.95
N GLY A 74 3.19 -20.31 25.25
CA GLY A 74 4.11 -20.30 24.12
C GLY A 74 3.58 -19.50 22.93
N GLN A 75 2.27 -19.57 22.64
CA GLN A 75 1.66 -18.77 21.57
C GLN A 75 1.72 -17.26 21.87
N ILE A 76 1.41 -16.84 23.10
CA ILE A 76 1.51 -15.44 23.52
C ILE A 76 2.97 -14.97 23.48
N ALA A 77 3.90 -15.78 24.01
CA ALA A 77 5.32 -15.47 24.02
C ALA A 77 5.88 -15.31 22.59
N LEU A 78 5.49 -16.20 21.66
CA LEU A 78 5.89 -16.12 20.27
C LEU A 78 5.33 -14.86 19.59
N ALA A 79 4.03 -14.58 19.76
CA ALA A 79 3.41 -13.38 19.21
C ALA A 79 4.05 -12.09 19.76
N ALA A 80 4.35 -12.07 21.07
CA ALA A 80 5.03 -10.95 21.72
C ALA A 80 6.46 -10.79 21.22
N LEU A 81 7.20 -11.88 21.05
CA LEU A 81 8.55 -11.87 20.50
C LEU A 81 8.57 -11.31 19.07
N VAL A 82 7.67 -11.78 18.20
CA VAL A 82 7.57 -11.31 16.82
C VAL A 82 7.20 -9.82 16.78
N ALA A 83 6.21 -9.40 17.56
CA ALA A 83 5.80 -8.00 17.64
C ALA A 83 6.95 -7.11 18.14
N ALA A 84 7.62 -7.50 19.22
CA ALA A 84 8.75 -6.78 19.79
C ALA A 84 9.93 -6.71 18.81
N ALA A 85 10.31 -7.82 18.19
CA ALA A 85 11.41 -7.88 17.22
C ALA A 85 11.14 -6.99 16.00
N CYS A 86 9.92 -7.02 15.46
CA CYS A 86 9.53 -6.19 14.32
C CYS A 86 9.49 -4.70 14.69
N LEU A 87 8.92 -4.33 15.84
CA LEU A 87 8.82 -2.93 16.26
C LEU A 87 10.19 -2.37 16.67
N ALA A 88 10.96 -3.08 17.49
CA ALA A 88 12.27 -2.64 17.95
C ALA A 88 13.31 -2.65 16.82
N GLY A 89 13.35 -3.72 16.02
CA GLY A 89 14.20 -3.80 14.83
C GLY A 89 13.82 -2.75 13.79
N GLY A 90 12.52 -2.55 13.57
CA GLY A 90 12.00 -1.50 12.72
C GLY A 90 12.43 -0.11 13.17
N TRP A 91 12.34 0.16 14.48
CA TRP A 91 12.79 1.42 15.08
C TRP A 91 14.28 1.66 14.91
N ALA A 92 15.11 0.69 15.27
CA ALA A 92 16.56 0.79 15.15
C ALA A 92 17.00 1.04 13.70
N LEU A 93 16.42 0.31 12.74
CA LEU A 93 16.74 0.47 11.31
C LEU A 93 16.21 1.79 10.73
N SER A 94 15.06 2.28 11.22
CA SER A 94 14.49 3.55 10.76
C SER A 94 15.30 4.78 11.20
N ALA A 95 16.10 4.65 12.26
CA ALA A 95 17.00 5.68 12.76
C ALA A 95 18.31 5.77 11.99
N GLY A 96 18.64 4.74 11.18
CA GLY A 96 19.86 4.72 10.37
C GLY A 96 19.86 5.75 9.23
N ALA A 97 21.04 6.25 8.87
CA ALA A 97 21.22 7.22 7.79
C ALA A 97 20.99 6.62 6.37
N ALA A 98 21.14 5.30 6.23
CA ALA A 98 21.02 4.63 4.93
C ALA A 98 19.56 4.54 4.45
N PRO A 99 19.23 4.98 3.21
CA PRO A 99 17.86 4.94 2.68
C PRO A 99 17.23 3.53 2.65
N GLN A 100 18.04 2.49 2.43
CA GLN A 100 17.60 1.09 2.39
C GLN A 100 17.18 0.61 3.78
N ALA A 101 17.99 0.87 4.81
CA ALA A 101 17.69 0.55 6.20
C ALA A 101 16.40 1.25 6.67
N LYS A 102 16.19 2.51 6.26
CA LYS A 102 14.96 3.24 6.56
C LYS A 102 13.71 2.59 5.96
N ARG A 103 13.78 2.10 4.72
CA ARG A 103 12.67 1.39 4.05
C ARG A 103 12.35 0.07 4.75
N LEU A 104 13.38 -0.73 5.03
CA LEU A 104 13.23 -1.98 5.76
C LEU A 104 12.67 -1.74 7.17
N GLY A 105 13.15 -0.70 7.85
CA GLY A 105 12.64 -0.29 9.16
C GLY A 105 11.14 0.05 9.13
N CYS A 106 10.69 0.81 8.13
CA CYS A 106 9.27 1.12 7.94
C CYS A 106 8.44 -0.14 7.64
N PHE A 107 8.99 -1.10 6.89
CA PHE A 107 8.34 -2.38 6.62
C PHE A 107 8.20 -3.24 7.87
N LEU A 108 9.26 -3.37 8.66
CA LEU A 108 9.22 -4.08 9.94
C LEU A 108 8.26 -3.41 10.94
N MET A 109 8.19 -2.08 10.97
CA MET A 109 7.20 -1.36 11.77
C MET A 109 5.75 -1.66 11.35
N PHE A 110 5.49 -1.74 10.04
CA PHE A 110 4.18 -2.13 9.53
C PHE A 110 3.82 -3.56 9.93
N LEU A 111 4.76 -4.50 9.76
CA LEU A 111 4.58 -5.89 10.19
C LEU A 111 4.40 -5.99 11.72
N GLY A 112 5.14 -5.19 12.48
CA GLY A 112 5.02 -5.07 13.93
C GLY A 112 3.67 -4.51 14.38
N THR A 113 3.06 -3.62 13.61
CA THR A 113 1.69 -3.11 13.86
C THR A 113 0.67 -4.24 13.74
N ALA A 114 0.78 -5.05 12.67
CA ALA A 114 -0.08 -6.21 12.48
C ALA A 114 0.15 -7.29 13.57
N ALA A 115 1.41 -7.58 13.89
CA ALA A 115 1.79 -8.54 14.93
C ALA A 115 1.29 -8.10 16.33
N PHE A 116 1.34 -6.81 16.63
CA PHE A 116 0.80 -6.26 17.90
C PHE A 116 -0.73 -6.36 17.95
N GLY A 117 -1.42 -6.12 16.83
CA GLY A 117 -2.86 -6.36 16.73
C GLY A 117 -3.23 -7.83 16.96
N PHE A 118 -2.48 -8.74 16.35
CA PHE A 118 -2.66 -10.17 16.56
C PHE A 118 -2.40 -10.57 18.01
N LEU A 119 -1.31 -10.09 18.63
CA LEU A 119 -1.00 -10.33 20.04
C LEU A 119 -2.12 -9.86 20.97
N SER A 120 -2.59 -8.63 20.79
CA SER A 120 -3.65 -8.05 21.63
C SER A 120 -4.96 -8.82 21.50
N GLY A 121 -5.38 -9.16 20.27
CA GLY A 121 -6.53 -10.02 20.04
C GLY A 121 -6.34 -11.43 20.64
N LEU A 122 -5.16 -12.03 20.47
CA LEU A 122 -4.84 -13.34 21.02
C LEU A 122 -4.94 -13.36 22.55
N VAL A 123 -4.40 -12.36 23.24
CA VAL A 123 -4.51 -12.25 24.70
C VAL A 123 -5.97 -12.15 25.12
N THR A 124 -6.77 -11.31 24.44
CA THR A 124 -8.20 -11.18 24.71
C THR A 124 -8.96 -12.49 24.49
N ALA A 125 -8.66 -13.23 23.43
CA ALA A 125 -9.28 -14.53 23.16
C ALA A 125 -9.02 -15.57 24.28
N ARG A 126 -7.94 -15.41 25.05
CA ARG A 126 -7.60 -16.29 26.17
C ARG A 126 -8.31 -15.94 27.47
N LEU A 127 -8.87 -14.75 27.57
CA LEU A 127 -9.62 -14.30 28.75
C LEU A 127 -11.09 -14.77 28.73
N ALA A 128 -11.42 -15.77 27.89
CA ALA A 128 -12.77 -16.33 27.73
C ALA A 128 -13.84 -15.26 27.46
N VAL A 129 -13.47 -14.20 26.75
CA VAL A 129 -14.38 -13.17 26.30
C VAL A 129 -15.17 -13.69 25.09
N ASP A 130 -16.35 -13.11 24.87
CA ASP A 130 -17.16 -13.32 23.67
C ASP A 130 -16.29 -13.36 22.39
N PRO A 131 -16.48 -14.35 21.49
CA PRO A 131 -15.67 -14.52 20.28
C PRO A 131 -15.57 -13.29 19.37
N ASP A 132 -16.49 -12.33 19.48
CA ASP A 132 -16.48 -11.09 18.69
C ASP A 132 -15.59 -9.97 19.27
N VAL A 133 -15.13 -10.10 20.52
CA VAL A 133 -14.31 -9.09 21.19
C VAL A 133 -12.81 -9.14 20.81
N PRO A 134 -12.17 -10.31 20.64
CA PRO A 134 -10.76 -10.39 20.24
C PRO A 134 -10.40 -9.63 18.95
N PRO A 135 -11.19 -9.70 17.85
CA PRO A 135 -10.91 -8.90 16.65
C PRO A 135 -11.03 -7.39 16.90
N LEU A 136 -11.93 -6.97 17.78
CA LEU A 136 -12.13 -5.57 18.16
C LEU A 136 -10.93 -5.04 18.96
N VAL A 137 -10.50 -5.76 19.99
CA VAL A 137 -9.32 -5.36 20.79
C VAL A 137 -8.05 -5.41 19.94
N GLY A 138 -7.90 -6.43 19.09
CA GLY A 138 -6.77 -6.56 18.18
C GLY A 138 -6.68 -5.40 17.16
N SER A 139 -7.79 -5.03 16.55
CA SER A 139 -7.84 -3.91 15.60
C SER A 139 -7.63 -2.56 16.29
N LEU A 140 -8.17 -2.35 17.50
CA LEU A 140 -7.87 -1.16 18.32
C LEU A 140 -6.39 -1.07 18.68
N GLY A 141 -5.78 -2.17 19.14
CA GLY A 141 -4.37 -2.24 19.48
C GLY A 141 -3.47 -1.92 18.29
N ALA A 142 -3.73 -2.53 17.13
CA ALA A 142 -3.04 -2.21 15.89
C ALA A 142 -3.27 -0.77 15.44
N LEU A 143 -4.48 -0.23 15.58
CA LEU A 143 -4.79 1.14 15.20
C LEU A 143 -4.01 2.15 16.03
N LEU A 144 -3.94 1.96 17.35
CA LEU A 144 -3.18 2.84 18.25
C LEU A 144 -1.69 2.87 17.90
N VAL A 145 -1.09 1.70 17.71
CA VAL A 145 0.31 1.57 17.30
C VAL A 145 0.53 2.16 15.90
N GLY A 146 -0.34 1.85 14.95
CA GLY A 146 -0.29 2.36 13.59
C GLY A 146 -0.37 3.88 13.54
N VAL A 147 -1.28 4.50 14.31
CA VAL A 147 -1.42 5.97 14.38
C VAL A 147 -0.18 6.61 15.01
N ALA A 148 0.35 6.02 16.09
CA ALA A 148 1.58 6.52 16.73
C ALA A 148 2.77 6.48 15.76
N LEU A 149 2.93 5.37 15.02
CA LEU A 149 3.99 5.21 14.04
C LEU A 149 3.81 6.13 12.84
N TRP A 150 2.58 6.26 12.31
CA TRP A 150 2.26 7.14 11.19
C TRP A 150 2.54 8.60 11.53
N ARG A 151 2.18 9.07 12.73
CA ARG A 151 2.50 10.43 13.19
C ARG A 151 4.01 10.70 13.17
N ARG A 152 4.83 9.68 13.41
CA ARG A 152 6.28 9.78 13.48
C ARG A 152 6.97 9.68 12.12
N HIS A 153 6.65 8.69 11.29
CA HIS A 153 7.39 8.46 10.04
C HIS A 153 6.65 8.82 8.75
N ARG A 154 5.38 9.25 8.80
CA ARG A 154 4.56 9.76 7.66
C ARG A 154 4.84 9.07 6.31
N THR A 155 4.98 7.74 6.33
CA THR A 155 5.24 6.93 5.13
C THR A 155 3.95 6.34 4.56
N SER A 156 3.91 6.04 3.26
CA SER A 156 2.76 5.38 2.63
C SER A 156 2.40 4.06 3.31
N LEU A 157 3.41 3.29 3.72
CA LEU A 157 3.21 1.98 4.34
C LEU A 157 2.52 2.09 5.70
N GLN A 158 2.87 3.11 6.50
CA GLN A 158 2.21 3.35 7.78
C GLN A 158 0.80 3.91 7.61
N LEU A 159 0.54 4.68 6.55
CA LEU A 159 -0.82 5.10 6.23
C LEU A 159 -1.73 3.88 5.95
N VAL A 160 -1.22 2.88 5.21
CA VAL A 160 -1.89 1.58 5.04
C VAL A 160 -2.01 0.85 6.38
N GLY A 161 -0.97 0.91 7.22
CA GLY A 161 -0.97 0.36 8.58
C GLY A 161 -1.97 1.00 9.54
N VAL A 162 -2.52 2.18 9.24
CA VAL A 162 -3.65 2.78 9.97
C VAL A 162 -4.99 2.38 9.34
N ALA A 163 -5.05 2.41 8.00
CA ALA A 163 -6.27 2.12 7.26
C ALA A 163 -6.76 0.68 7.42
N VAL A 164 -5.85 -0.30 7.41
CA VAL A 164 -6.23 -1.72 7.54
C VAL A 164 -6.84 -2.01 8.92
N PRO A 165 -6.20 -1.66 10.05
CA PRO A 165 -6.83 -1.83 11.37
C PRO A 165 -8.14 -1.08 11.51
N LEU A 166 -8.26 0.14 10.95
CA LEU A 166 -9.51 0.89 10.97
C LEU A 166 -10.63 0.16 10.21
N ALA A 167 -10.31 -0.41 9.05
CA ALA A 167 -11.25 -1.18 8.24
C ALA A 167 -11.72 -2.45 8.97
N VAL A 168 -10.80 -3.16 9.63
CA VAL A 168 -11.13 -4.33 10.46
C VAL A 168 -11.93 -3.93 11.70
N LEU A 169 -11.62 -2.78 12.32
CA LEU A 169 -12.34 -2.29 13.50
C LEU A 169 -13.83 -2.04 13.20
N VAL A 170 -14.15 -1.49 12.02
CA VAL A 170 -15.55 -1.31 11.59
C VAL A 170 -16.28 -2.65 11.50
N VAL A 171 -15.64 -3.67 10.94
CA VAL A 171 -16.23 -5.02 10.82
C VAL A 171 -16.39 -5.64 12.21
N ALA A 172 -15.36 -5.59 13.05
CA ALA A 172 -15.40 -6.14 14.40
C ALA A 172 -16.47 -5.47 15.27
N PHE A 173 -16.60 -4.13 15.16
CA PHE A 173 -17.65 -3.38 15.83
C PHE A 173 -19.05 -3.78 15.34
N ALA A 174 -19.23 -3.92 14.02
CA ALA A 174 -20.50 -4.35 13.45
C ALA A 174 -20.90 -5.75 13.95
N ASN A 175 -19.96 -6.69 14.00
CA ASN A 175 -20.23 -8.04 14.50
C ASN A 175 -20.67 -8.03 15.96
N LEU A 176 -19.97 -7.26 16.82
CA LEU A 176 -20.25 -7.23 18.24
C LEU A 176 -21.56 -6.50 18.58
N CYS A 177 -21.86 -5.40 17.89
CA CYS A 177 -22.96 -4.51 18.28
C CYS A 177 -24.24 -4.66 17.44
N LEU A 178 -24.16 -5.25 16.24
CA LEU A 178 -25.29 -5.33 15.32
C LEU A 178 -25.64 -6.79 15.04
N SER A 179 -26.80 -7.23 15.52
CA SER A 179 -27.30 -8.59 15.25
C SER A 179 -28.02 -8.72 13.89
N SER A 180 -28.33 -7.61 13.23
CA SER A 180 -29.03 -7.57 11.93
C SER A 180 -28.49 -6.42 11.08
N SER A 181 -28.38 -6.61 9.76
CA SER A 181 -27.89 -5.62 8.79
C SER A 181 -26.39 -5.26 8.89
N GLN A 182 -25.54 -6.21 9.28
CA GLN A 182 -24.09 -6.02 9.42
C GLN A 182 -23.44 -5.55 8.11
N ALA A 183 -23.73 -6.19 6.96
CA ALA A 183 -23.15 -5.77 5.69
C ALA A 183 -23.57 -4.37 5.25
N VAL A 184 -24.80 -3.95 5.55
CA VAL A 184 -25.28 -2.59 5.22
C VAL A 184 -24.48 -1.55 5.98
N PHE A 185 -24.35 -1.72 7.30
CA PHE A 185 -23.58 -0.82 8.14
C PHE A 185 -22.09 -0.79 7.73
N VAL A 186 -21.48 -1.96 7.53
CA VAL A 186 -20.07 -2.07 7.12
C VAL A 186 -19.86 -1.43 5.76
N GLY A 187 -20.70 -1.74 4.77
CA GLY A 187 -20.61 -1.18 3.42
C GLY A 187 -20.70 0.35 3.41
N PHE A 188 -21.72 0.93 4.04
CA PHE A 188 -21.83 2.39 4.12
C PHE A 188 -20.70 3.03 4.93
N SER A 189 -20.23 2.38 6.00
CA SER A 189 -19.08 2.85 6.78
C SER A 189 -17.82 2.90 5.92
N TYR A 190 -17.57 1.89 5.08
CA TYR A 190 -16.43 1.88 4.16
C TYR A 190 -16.55 2.99 3.09
N LEU A 191 -17.77 3.26 2.61
CA LEU A 191 -18.01 4.36 1.68
C LEU A 191 -17.69 5.73 2.32
N VAL A 192 -18.23 5.97 3.52
CA VAL A 192 -17.99 7.22 4.27
C VAL A 192 -16.52 7.36 4.63
N LEU A 193 -15.88 6.30 5.13
CA LEU A 193 -14.46 6.29 5.43
C LEU A 193 -13.62 6.56 4.19
N GLY A 194 -13.92 5.93 3.06
CA GLY A 194 -13.19 6.16 1.81
C GLY A 194 -13.32 7.60 1.30
N CYS A 195 -14.51 8.20 1.41
CA CYS A 195 -14.74 9.62 1.13
C CYS A 195 -13.93 10.53 2.05
N LEU A 196 -14.04 10.31 3.37
CA LEU A 196 -13.34 11.10 4.39
C LEU A 196 -11.81 10.96 4.25
N TRP A 197 -11.32 9.76 3.93
CA TRP A 197 -9.90 9.48 3.74
C TRP A 197 -9.35 10.19 2.50
N SER A 198 -10.08 10.12 1.39
CA SER A 198 -9.73 10.84 0.16
C SER A 198 -9.75 12.36 0.38
N ALA A 199 -10.77 12.88 1.07
CA ALA A 199 -10.88 14.29 1.43
C ALA A 199 -9.75 14.74 2.37
N ALA A 200 -9.39 13.92 3.36
CA ALA A 200 -8.28 14.21 4.26
C ALA A 200 -6.92 14.18 3.54
N GLY A 201 -6.76 13.34 2.51
CA GLY A 201 -5.65 13.39 1.58
C GLY A 201 -5.62 14.68 0.76
N GLU A 202 -6.77 15.19 0.32
CA GLU A 202 -6.88 16.47 -0.39
C GLU A 202 -6.52 17.67 0.45
N LEU A 203 -6.96 17.67 1.70
CA LEU A 203 -6.70 18.73 2.68
C LEU A 203 -5.24 18.72 3.18
N GLY A 204 -4.40 17.81 2.68
CA GLY A 204 -2.99 17.68 3.10
C GLY A 204 -2.82 17.13 4.52
N ARG A 205 -3.89 16.65 5.16
CA ARG A 205 -3.84 16.06 6.51
C ARG A 205 -3.21 14.65 6.48
N LEU A 206 -3.43 13.91 5.39
CA LEU A 206 -2.84 12.59 5.17
C LEU A 206 -1.72 12.68 4.12
N ALA A 207 -0.48 12.47 4.56
CA ALA A 207 0.68 12.34 3.69
C ALA A 207 1.19 10.89 3.71
N PRO A 208 1.60 10.32 2.55
CA PRO A 208 1.59 10.90 1.20
C PRO A 208 0.21 10.91 0.52
N ARG A 209 -0.08 11.97 -0.26
CA ARG A 209 -1.39 12.22 -0.88
C ARG A 209 -1.83 11.13 -1.86
N THR A 210 -0.90 10.56 -2.63
CA THR A 210 -1.19 9.46 -3.56
C THR A 210 -1.64 8.19 -2.85
N ALA A 211 -0.98 7.85 -1.74
CA ALA A 211 -1.36 6.71 -0.90
C ALA A 211 -2.72 6.95 -0.23
N ALA A 212 -3.00 8.17 0.23
CA ALA A 212 -4.32 8.52 0.78
C ALA A 212 -5.44 8.31 -0.24
N TRP A 213 -5.26 8.80 -1.48
CA TRP A 213 -6.23 8.54 -2.55
C TRP A 213 -6.37 7.06 -2.89
N ALA A 214 -5.27 6.32 -2.97
CA ALA A 214 -5.30 4.89 -3.27
C ALA A 214 -6.12 4.11 -2.23
N VAL A 215 -5.84 4.34 -0.95
CA VAL A 215 -6.56 3.72 0.17
C VAL A 215 -8.02 4.15 0.20
N GLY A 216 -8.30 5.44 -0.02
CA GLY A 216 -9.66 5.96 -0.07
C GLY A 216 -10.48 5.31 -1.20
N CYS A 217 -9.94 5.23 -2.41
CA CYS A 217 -10.58 4.54 -3.53
C CYS A 217 -10.82 3.05 -3.24
N LEU A 218 -9.85 2.36 -2.62
CA LEU A 218 -10.02 0.96 -2.22
C LEU A 218 -11.17 0.79 -1.22
N MET A 219 -11.28 1.64 -0.21
CA MET A 219 -12.39 1.61 0.75
C MET A 219 -13.74 1.87 0.06
N MET A 220 -13.80 2.87 -0.82
CA MET A 220 -15.01 3.18 -1.59
C MET A 220 -15.43 2.01 -2.49
N LEU A 221 -14.49 1.33 -3.14
CA LEU A 221 -14.79 0.19 -4.02
C LEU A 221 -15.03 -1.12 -3.24
N ALA A 222 -14.56 -1.23 -2.00
CA ALA A 222 -14.91 -2.38 -1.15
C ALA A 222 -16.37 -2.31 -0.67
N ALA A 223 -16.93 -1.11 -0.50
CA ALA A 223 -18.29 -0.92 0.01
C ALA A 223 -19.38 -1.68 -0.79
N PRO A 224 -19.46 -1.59 -2.13
CA PRO A 224 -20.47 -2.31 -2.90
C PRO A 224 -20.23 -3.82 -2.94
N GLN A 225 -18.98 -4.27 -2.84
CA GLN A 225 -18.67 -5.70 -2.71
C GLN A 225 -19.27 -6.24 -1.41
N ILE A 226 -19.04 -5.55 -0.29
CA ILE A 226 -19.57 -5.94 1.02
C ILE A 226 -21.11 -5.93 1.00
N LEU A 227 -21.73 -4.88 0.42
CA LEU A 227 -23.19 -4.79 0.30
C LEU A 227 -23.80 -5.90 -0.57
N ALA A 228 -23.08 -6.35 -1.60
CA ALA A 228 -23.56 -7.40 -2.51
C ALA A 228 -23.56 -8.80 -1.87
N VAL A 229 -22.69 -9.07 -0.89
CA VAL A 229 -22.53 -10.41 -0.27
C VAL A 229 -23.79 -10.86 0.47
N ASP A 230 -24.38 -10.01 1.32
CA ASP A 230 -25.57 -10.37 2.11
C ASP A 230 -26.88 -10.28 1.30
N ALA A 231 -26.90 -9.47 0.26
CA ALA A 231 -28.12 -9.15 -0.49
C ALA A 231 -28.34 -10.05 -1.72
N TRP A 232 -27.78 -11.27 -1.79
CA TRP A 232 -27.73 -12.08 -3.02
C TRP A 232 -29.09 -12.27 -3.75
N ARG A 233 -30.23 -12.19 -3.05
CA ARG A 233 -31.57 -12.28 -3.66
C ARG A 233 -32.11 -10.96 -4.28
N SER A 234 -31.50 -9.81 -3.98
CA SER A 234 -31.87 -8.47 -4.50
C SER A 234 -30.63 -7.60 -4.86
N GLY A 235 -29.45 -8.22 -4.90
CA GLY A 235 -28.13 -7.57 -4.78
C GLY A 235 -27.54 -7.01 -6.06
N GLY A 236 -28.17 -7.23 -7.23
CA GLY A 236 -27.71 -6.69 -8.51
C GLY A 236 -27.57 -5.16 -8.49
N GLY A 237 -28.40 -4.46 -7.72
CA GLY A 237 -28.34 -2.99 -7.58
C GLY A 237 -27.03 -2.48 -6.96
N TYR A 238 -26.43 -3.22 -6.02
CA TYR A 238 -25.17 -2.81 -5.38
C TYR A 238 -23.96 -3.02 -6.30
N LEU A 239 -24.00 -4.04 -7.17
CA LEU A 239 -22.95 -4.21 -8.18
C LEU A 239 -23.00 -3.09 -9.24
N VAL A 240 -24.20 -2.64 -9.61
CA VAL A 240 -24.38 -1.44 -10.46
C VAL A 240 -23.84 -0.20 -9.77
N LEU A 241 -24.06 -0.03 -8.46
CA LEU A 241 -23.45 1.06 -7.69
C LEU A 241 -21.92 1.01 -7.76
N GLY A 242 -21.31 -0.18 -7.71
CA GLY A 242 -19.87 -0.38 -7.93
C GLY A 242 -19.40 0.10 -9.31
N CYS A 243 -20.15 -0.21 -10.37
CA CYS A 243 -19.89 0.31 -11.72
C CYS A 243 -19.98 1.84 -11.77
N VAL A 244 -21.04 2.43 -11.22
CA VAL A 244 -21.26 3.89 -11.20
C VAL A 244 -20.11 4.58 -10.45
N MET A 245 -19.72 4.07 -9.28
CA MET A 245 -18.59 4.63 -8.54
C MET A 245 -17.26 4.50 -9.28
N SER A 246 -17.05 3.39 -9.99
CA SER A 246 -15.85 3.20 -10.81
C SER A 246 -15.74 4.26 -11.91
N VAL A 247 -16.86 4.54 -12.60
CA VAL A 247 -16.95 5.64 -13.58
C VAL A 247 -16.76 7.00 -12.93
N ALA A 248 -17.36 7.24 -11.76
CA ALA A 248 -17.19 8.49 -11.02
C ALA A 248 -15.73 8.73 -10.60
N LEU A 249 -15.01 7.69 -10.16
CA LEU A 249 -13.59 7.78 -9.83
C LEU A 249 -12.74 8.12 -11.07
N MET A 250 -13.07 7.54 -12.23
CA MET A 250 -12.42 7.88 -13.49
C MET A 250 -12.70 9.33 -13.90
N ALA A 251 -13.94 9.80 -13.75
CA ALA A 251 -14.29 11.20 -14.01
C ALA A 251 -13.54 12.17 -13.08
N VAL A 252 -13.45 11.84 -11.79
CA VAL A 252 -12.65 12.60 -10.80
C VAL A 252 -11.17 12.61 -11.18
N ALA A 253 -10.63 11.50 -11.66
CA ALA A 253 -9.26 11.45 -12.14
C ALA A 253 -9.01 12.37 -13.34
N LEU A 254 -9.93 12.43 -14.30
CA LEU A 254 -9.84 13.31 -15.46
C LEU A 254 -9.95 14.79 -15.04
N TRP A 255 -10.88 15.13 -14.14
CA TRP A 255 -11.05 16.50 -13.67
C TRP A 255 -9.90 16.99 -12.79
N ARG A 256 -9.32 16.13 -11.94
CA ARG A 256 -8.23 16.52 -11.03
C ARG A 256 -6.84 16.14 -11.52
N GLY A 257 -6.71 15.55 -12.71
CA GLY A 257 -5.43 15.14 -13.31
C GLY A 257 -4.67 14.10 -12.47
N ARG A 258 -5.36 13.11 -11.88
CA ARG A 258 -4.74 12.15 -10.95
C ARG A 258 -4.74 10.71 -11.45
N GLY A 259 -3.58 10.06 -11.35
CA GLY A 259 -3.42 8.66 -11.75
C GLY A 259 -4.08 7.64 -10.82
N ALA A 260 -4.12 7.89 -9.50
CA ALA A 260 -4.65 6.91 -8.55
C ALA A 260 -6.15 6.61 -8.76
N PRO A 261 -7.07 7.60 -8.80
CA PRO A 261 -8.49 7.29 -9.01
C PRO A 261 -8.77 6.70 -10.40
N LEU A 262 -7.93 6.99 -11.40
CA LEU A 262 -8.04 6.40 -12.73
C LEU A 262 -7.76 4.90 -12.70
N GLY A 263 -6.66 4.50 -12.06
CA GLY A 263 -6.26 3.10 -11.95
C GLY A 263 -7.27 2.28 -11.15
N PHE A 264 -7.71 2.80 -9.99
CA PHE A 264 -8.70 2.11 -9.17
C PHE A 264 -10.09 2.09 -9.81
N GLY A 265 -10.52 3.17 -10.47
CA GLY A 265 -11.78 3.17 -11.22
C GLY A 265 -11.77 2.17 -12.39
N ALA A 266 -10.68 2.10 -13.16
CA ALA A 266 -10.54 1.12 -14.23
C ALA A 266 -10.56 -0.32 -13.68
N ALA A 267 -9.83 -0.60 -12.60
CA ALA A 267 -9.85 -1.90 -11.93
C ALA A 267 -11.26 -2.24 -11.41
N GLY A 268 -11.98 -1.26 -10.87
CA GLY A 268 -13.36 -1.40 -10.44
C GLY A 268 -14.28 -1.84 -11.57
N ILE A 269 -14.19 -1.23 -12.76
CA ILE A 269 -14.98 -1.66 -13.94
C ILE A 269 -14.71 -3.11 -14.29
N VAL A 270 -13.43 -3.52 -14.32
CA VAL A 270 -13.03 -4.90 -14.64
C VAL A 270 -13.60 -5.91 -13.64
N ILE A 271 -13.75 -5.53 -12.38
CA ILE A 271 -14.28 -6.41 -11.32
C ILE A 271 -15.82 -6.41 -11.31
N PHE A 272 -16.43 -5.22 -11.29
CA PHE A 272 -17.87 -5.06 -11.08
C PHE A 272 -18.70 -5.41 -12.30
N VAL A 273 -18.24 -5.12 -13.52
CA VAL A 273 -19.06 -5.36 -14.71
C VAL A 273 -19.32 -6.86 -14.93
N PRO A 274 -18.31 -7.76 -14.91
CA PRO A 274 -18.58 -9.19 -15.05
C PRO A 274 -19.51 -9.73 -13.96
N GLN A 275 -19.33 -9.28 -12.71
CA GLN A 275 -20.19 -9.69 -11.59
C GLN A 275 -21.62 -9.19 -11.74
N ALA A 276 -21.81 -7.92 -12.12
CA ALA A 276 -23.12 -7.33 -12.35
C ALA A 276 -23.85 -8.04 -13.49
N LEU A 277 -23.13 -8.38 -14.57
CA LEU A 277 -23.69 -9.12 -15.69
C LEU A 277 -24.11 -10.53 -15.30
N HIS A 278 -23.26 -11.25 -14.56
CA HIS A 278 -23.62 -12.57 -14.05
C HIS A 278 -24.86 -12.51 -13.14
N SER A 279 -24.96 -11.48 -12.30
CA SER A 279 -26.11 -11.27 -11.41
C SER A 279 -27.39 -10.84 -12.14
N LEU A 280 -27.30 -10.10 -13.25
CA LEU A 280 -28.46 -9.53 -13.94
C LEU A 280 -29.00 -10.43 -15.06
N PHE A 281 -28.16 -11.29 -15.64
CA PHE A 281 -28.47 -12.04 -16.86
C PHE A 281 -28.40 -13.57 -16.70
N GLU A 282 -28.56 -14.10 -15.48
CA GLU A 282 -28.64 -15.53 -15.11
C GLU A 282 -28.19 -16.51 -16.24
N ASP A 283 -26.90 -16.91 -16.20
CA ASP A 283 -26.30 -17.98 -17.02
C ASP A 283 -26.42 -17.91 -18.56
N VAL A 284 -26.56 -16.72 -19.16
CA VAL A 284 -26.42 -16.57 -20.62
C VAL A 284 -24.96 -16.31 -21.01
N ILE A 285 -24.30 -17.32 -21.59
CA ILE A 285 -22.89 -17.31 -22.05
C ILE A 285 -22.58 -16.15 -23.04
N GLY A 286 -23.59 -15.62 -23.73
CA GLY A 286 -23.42 -14.54 -24.71
C GLY A 286 -22.95 -13.21 -24.11
N VAL A 287 -23.25 -12.96 -22.83
CA VAL A 287 -22.96 -11.66 -22.19
C VAL A 287 -21.45 -11.47 -21.89
N PRO A 288 -20.74 -12.44 -21.29
CA PRO A 288 -19.27 -12.38 -21.14
C PRO A 288 -18.53 -12.22 -22.47
N ILE A 289 -18.99 -12.89 -23.54
CA ILE A 289 -18.36 -12.83 -24.87
C ILE A 289 -18.52 -11.45 -25.50
N ALA A 290 -19.72 -10.86 -25.44
CA ALA A 290 -19.96 -9.50 -25.93
C ALA A 290 -19.11 -8.46 -25.18
N LEU A 291 -18.93 -8.64 -23.86
CA LEU A 291 -18.10 -7.76 -23.05
C LEU A 291 -16.61 -7.88 -23.38
N LEU A 292 -16.12 -9.11 -23.60
CA LEU A 292 -14.75 -9.36 -24.02
C LEU A 292 -14.48 -8.68 -25.37
N LEU A 293 -15.41 -8.83 -26.33
CA LEU A 293 -15.31 -8.19 -27.64
C LEU A 293 -15.33 -6.66 -27.54
N ALA A 294 -16.23 -6.09 -26.73
CA ALA A 294 -16.28 -4.64 -26.50
C ALA A 294 -14.98 -4.11 -25.85
N GLY A 295 -14.43 -4.85 -24.88
CA GLY A 295 -13.16 -4.53 -24.24
C GLY A 295 -11.99 -4.53 -25.22
N VAL A 296 -11.85 -5.58 -26.03
CA VAL A 296 -10.83 -5.67 -27.09
C VAL A 296 -10.97 -4.52 -28.09
N LEU A 297 -12.20 -4.18 -28.48
CA LEU A 297 -12.47 -3.10 -29.42
C LEU A 297 -12.07 -1.73 -28.84
N LEU A 298 -12.38 -1.46 -27.57
CA LEU A 298 -12.00 -0.22 -26.88
C LEU A 298 -10.48 -0.09 -26.75
N VAL A 299 -9.77 -1.18 -26.45
CA VAL A 299 -8.30 -1.21 -26.42
C VAL A 299 -7.72 -0.93 -27.80
N ALA A 300 -8.25 -1.54 -28.85
CA ALA A 300 -7.84 -1.29 -30.22
C ALA A 300 -8.05 0.18 -30.62
N MET A 301 -9.21 0.76 -30.29
CA MET A 301 -9.53 2.17 -30.55
C MET A 301 -8.61 3.12 -29.78
N SER A 302 -8.31 2.83 -28.52
CA SER A 302 -7.34 3.60 -27.74
C SER A 302 -5.95 3.60 -28.38
N ALA A 303 -5.47 2.44 -28.83
CA ALA A 303 -4.19 2.32 -29.54
C ALA A 303 -4.16 3.11 -30.86
N VAL A 304 -5.28 3.14 -31.59
CA VAL A 304 -5.43 3.95 -32.80
C VAL A 304 -5.35 5.44 -32.47
N VAL A 305 -6.09 5.92 -31.47
CA VAL A 305 -6.07 7.33 -31.05
C VAL A 305 -4.65 7.77 -30.64
N VAL A 306 -3.93 6.95 -29.89
CA VAL A 306 -2.54 7.23 -29.50
C VAL A 306 -1.62 7.30 -30.73
N ARG A 307 -1.76 6.36 -31.68
CA ARG A 307 -0.97 6.35 -32.92
C ARG A 307 -1.27 7.55 -33.83
N VAL A 308 -2.52 7.98 -33.90
CA VAL A 308 -2.91 9.15 -34.72
C VAL A 308 -2.37 10.44 -34.08
N ARG A 309 -2.47 10.56 -32.75
CA ARG A 309 -2.00 11.75 -32.02
C ARG A 309 -0.47 11.90 -32.04
N SER A 310 0.27 10.79 -32.04
CA SER A 310 1.74 10.80 -32.17
C SER A 310 2.19 11.16 -33.59
N ARG A 311 1.47 10.71 -34.62
CA ARG A 311 1.74 11.10 -36.02
C ARG A 311 1.50 12.59 -36.26
N LEU A 312 0.48 13.18 -35.63
CA LEU A 312 0.22 14.62 -35.73
C LEU A 312 1.30 15.48 -35.02
N HIS A 313 1.89 15.01 -33.92
CA HIS A 313 3.01 15.71 -33.26
C HIS A 313 4.33 15.59 -34.04
N MET A 314 4.54 14.51 -34.79
CA MET A 314 5.70 14.35 -35.67
C MET A 314 5.56 15.14 -36.98
N GLY A 315 4.34 15.38 -37.46
CA GLY A 315 4.07 16.22 -38.65
C GLY A 315 4.16 17.73 -38.42
N GLY A 316 4.17 18.18 -37.15
CA GLY A 316 4.34 19.59 -36.77
C GLY A 316 5.79 20.01 -36.47
N ARG A 317 6.75 19.09 -36.60
CA ARG A 317 8.20 19.39 -36.60
C ARG A 317 8.79 18.99 -37.95
N GLY A 318 8.48 19.79 -38.96
CA GLY A 318 9.16 19.82 -40.25
C GLY A 318 9.52 21.28 -40.57
N PRO A 319 10.64 21.49 -41.28
CA PRO A 319 11.62 22.58 -41.14
C PRO A 319 11.12 24.02 -41.31
#